data_AF-A0A2D7DU75-F1
#
_entry.id   AF-A0A2D7DU75-F1
#
_cell.length_a   1.000
_cell.length_b   1.000
_cell.length_c   1.000
_cell.angle_alpha   90.00
_cell.angle_beta   90.00
_cell.angle_gamma   90.00
#
_symmetry.space_group_name_H-M   'P 1'
#
loop_
_entity.id
_entity.type
_entity.pdbx_description
1 polymer ?
#
loop_
_entity_poly.entity_id
_entity_poly.type
_entity_poly.pdbx_seq_one_letter_code
_entity_poly.pdbx_strand_id
1 'polypeptide(L)'
;MNWSNRLLSNDKVDRVFYSVERDKSDWTNKHVHMLVGTNRPMSYNETRSSLGNISVGDYELIENPKAVTNYVTKFVDRDCDYDIFFS
;
A
#
# COMPACT_ATOMS: atom_id res chain seq x y z
N MET A 1 -9.71 12.71 -6.09
CA MET A 1 -9.37 11.34 -6.54
C MET A 1 -8.24 10.83 -5.66
N ASN A 2 -8.52 9.84 -4.81
CA ASN A 2 -7.53 9.27 -3.90
C ASN A 2 -6.43 8.56 -4.68
N TRP A 3 -5.22 8.53 -4.13
CA TRP A 3 -4.06 7.89 -4.74
C TRP A 3 -4.26 6.39 -4.98
N SER A 4 -5.04 5.72 -4.13
CA SER A 4 -5.40 4.31 -4.26
C SER A 4 -6.19 4.04 -5.55
N ASN A 5 -7.09 4.96 -5.93
CA ASN A 5 -7.85 4.85 -7.19
C ASN A 5 -6.94 4.99 -8.42
N ARG A 6 -5.86 5.79 -8.35
CA ARG A 6 -4.87 5.85 -9.43
C ARG A 6 -4.10 4.54 -9.55
N LEU A 7 -3.78 3.92 -8.43
CA LEU A 7 -3.14 2.61 -8.42
C LEU A 7 -4.05 1.54 -9.04
N LEU A 8 -5.33 1.51 -8.64
CA LEU A 8 -6.34 0.59 -9.20
C LEU A 8 -6.68 0.85 -10.67
N SER A 9 -6.42 2.06 -11.18
CA SER A 9 -6.60 2.36 -12.61
C SER A 9 -5.54 1.72 -13.52
N ASN A 10 -4.46 1.19 -12.92
CA ASN A 10 -3.45 0.44 -13.65
C ASN A 10 -3.99 -0.97 -13.94
N ASP A 11 -4.02 -1.36 -15.20
CA ASP A 11 -4.56 -2.63 -15.70
C ASP A 11 -3.78 -3.88 -15.23
N LYS A 12 -2.66 -3.68 -14.53
CA LYS A 12 -1.91 -4.74 -13.86
C LYS A 12 -2.34 -4.97 -12.42
N VAL A 13 -3.06 -4.04 -11.79
CA VAL A 13 -3.39 -4.08 -10.36
C VAL A 13 -4.78 -4.69 -10.17
N ASP A 14 -4.83 -5.80 -9.44
CA ASP A 14 -6.09 -6.49 -9.12
C ASP A 14 -6.64 -6.07 -7.76
N ARG A 15 -5.75 -5.83 -6.80
CA ARG A 15 -6.12 -5.61 -5.39
C ARG A 15 -5.17 -4.64 -4.71
N VAL A 16 -5.72 -3.81 -3.83
CA VAL A 16 -4.94 -2.93 -2.97
C VAL A 16 -5.45 -3.05 -1.54
N PHE A 17 -4.55 -3.41 -0.63
CA PHE A 17 -4.77 -3.34 0.81
C PHE A 17 -3.85 -2.27 1.39
N TYR A 18 -4.35 -1.44 2.30
CA TYR A 18 -3.47 -0.54 3.03
C TYR A 18 -3.95 -0.25 4.46
N SER A 19 -2.99 0.07 5.33
CA SER A 19 -3.21 0.70 6.63
C SER A 19 -2.63 2.10 6.65
N VAL A 20 -3.31 3.00 7.35
CA VAL A 20 -2.79 4.34 7.64
C VAL A 20 -2.45 4.42 9.12
N GLU A 21 -1.19 4.73 9.39
CA GLU A 21 -0.66 4.88 10.74
C GLU A 21 -0.21 6.32 10.98
N ARG A 22 -0.29 6.75 12.23
CA ARG A 22 0.29 8.02 12.66
C ARG A 22 1.62 7.73 13.34
N ASP A 23 2.62 8.56 13.04
CA ASP A 23 3.90 8.45 13.71
C ASP A 23 3.74 8.72 15.21
N LYS A 24 4.40 7.90 16.04
CA LYS A 24 4.34 8.05 17.51
C LYS A 24 4.90 9.40 17.99
N SER A 25 5.89 9.94 17.29
CA SER A 25 6.54 11.22 17.61
C SER A 25 5.89 12.42 16.94
N ASP A 26 5.13 12.22 15.86
CA ASP A 26 4.43 13.28 15.13
C ASP A 26 3.07 12.77 14.62
N TRP A 27 2.02 13.10 15.36
CA TRP A 27 0.65 12.69 15.07
C TRP A 27 0.06 13.34 13.82
N THR A 28 0.72 14.37 13.27
CA THR A 28 0.32 15.00 12.01
C THR A 28 0.90 14.26 10.81
N ASN A 29 1.97 13.50 11.01
CA ASN A 29 2.60 12.68 9.98
C ASN A 29 1.87 11.33 9.85
N LYS A 30 1.37 11.06 8.64
CA LYS A 30 0.64 9.84 8.30
C LYS A 30 1.49 8.97 7.39
N HIS A 31 1.76 7.75 7.85
CA HIS A 31 2.45 6.72 7.09
C HIS A 31 1.44 5.72 6.53
N VAL A 32 1.68 5.26 5.30
CA VAL A 32 0.84 4.26 4.64
C VAL A 32 1.67 3.01 4.41
N HIS A 33 1.21 1.88 4.93
CA HIS A 33 1.70 0.56 4.54
C HIS A 33 0.72 -0.04 3.55
N MET A 34 1.20 -0.45 2.37
CA MET A 34 0.34 -0.98 1.31
C MET A 34 0.81 -2.32 0.78
N LEU A 35 -0.13 -3.14 0.35
CA LEU A 35 0.08 -4.36 -0.42
C LEU A 35 -0.67 -4.24 -1.74
N VAL A 36 0.05 -4.49 -2.84
CA VAL A 36 -0.48 -4.39 -4.19
C VAL A 36 -0.43 -5.78 -4.82
N GLY A 37 -1.60 -6.36 -5.06
CA GLY A 37 -1.72 -7.59 -5.83
C GLY A 37 -1.79 -7.27 -7.31
N THR A 38 -0.90 -7.85 -8.11
CA THR A 38 -0.86 -7.63 -9.57
C THR A 38 -1.05 -8.92 -10.36
N ASN A 39 -1.75 -8.83 -11.50
CA ASN A 39 -1.95 -9.96 -12.43
C ASN A 39 -0.71 -10.26 -13.29
N ARG A 40 0.26 -9.34 -13.34
CA ARG A 40 1.53 -9.50 -14.04
C ARG A 40 2.63 -8.67 -13.36
N PRO A 41 3.92 -8.94 -13.64
CA PRO A 41 5.01 -8.17 -13.05
C PRO A 41 4.88 -6.67 -13.29
N MET A 42 5.08 -5.90 -12.22
CA MET A 42 5.13 -4.44 -12.23
C MET A 42 6.48 -3.99 -11.70
N SER A 43 7.15 -3.10 -12.44
CA SER A 43 8.42 -2.51 -12.01
C SER A 43 8.20 -1.38 -11.01
N TYR A 44 9.23 -1.05 -10.24
CA TYR A 44 9.19 0.10 -9.32
C TYR A 44 8.78 1.40 -10.04
N ASN A 45 9.30 1.64 -11.25
CA ASN A 45 8.99 2.86 -12.02
C ASN A 45 7.51 2.94 -12.41
N GLU A 46 6.87 1.82 -12.76
CA GLU A 46 5.44 1.76 -13.06
C GLU A 46 4.60 2.01 -11.79
N THR A 47 4.97 1.38 -10.67
CA THR A 47 4.34 1.60 -9.37
C THR A 47 4.44 3.07 -8.96
N ARG A 48 5.64 3.65 -9.04
CA ARG A 48 5.92 5.04 -8.67
C ARG A 48 5.14 6.03 -9.53
N SER A 49 5.01 5.75 -10.82
CA SER A 49 4.21 6.56 -11.76
C SER A 49 2.73 6.51 -11.40
N SER A 50 2.21 5.34 -11.03
CA SER A 50 0.81 5.13 -10.64
C SER A 50 0.44 5.86 -9.33
N LEU A 51 1.41 6.03 -8.42
CA LEU A 51 1.22 6.73 -7.13
C LEU A 51 1.20 8.27 -7.24
N GLY A 52 1.69 8.85 -8.34
CA GLY A 52 1.69 10.31 -8.55
C GLY A 52 2.68 11.05 -7.65
N ASN A 53 2.24 12.03 -6.85
CA ASN A 53 3.16 12.82 -5.99
C ASN A 53 3.40 12.23 -4.60
N ILE A 54 3.03 10.97 -4.37
CA ILE A 54 3.28 10.31 -3.08
C ILE A 54 4.75 9.92 -2.97
N SER A 55 5.36 10.25 -1.82
CA SER A 55 6.70 9.79 -1.48
C SER A 55 6.65 8.29 -1.16
N VAL A 56 7.56 7.52 -1.77
CA VAL A 56 7.73 6.09 -1.51
C VAL A 56 9.06 5.93 -0.81
N GLY A 57 9.02 5.58 0.48
CA GLY A 57 10.22 5.34 1.28
C GLY A 57 10.81 3.97 0.96
N ASP A 58 10.01 2.93 1.16
CA ASP A 58 10.43 1.54 0.95
C ASP A 58 9.57 0.86 -0.12
N TYR A 59 10.22 0.08 -0.98
CA TYR A 59 9.59 -0.77 -1.98
C TYR A 59 10.29 -2.13 -1.98
N GLU A 60 9.51 -3.19 -1.87
CA GLU A 60 10.02 -4.55 -1.87
C GLU A 60 9.05 -5.48 -2.60
N LEU A 61 9.60 -6.42 -3.37
CA LEU A 61 8.81 -7.50 -3.95
C LEU A 61 8.51 -8.54 -2.88
N ILE A 62 7.27 -9.00 -2.83
CA ILE A 62 6.85 -9.97 -1.83
C ILE A 62 7.29 -11.37 -2.27
N GLU A 63 8.39 -11.85 -1.71
CA GLU A 63 8.85 -13.23 -1.90
C GLU A 63 8.14 -14.23 -0.96
N ASN A 64 7.71 -13.76 0.23
CA ASN A 64 6.97 -14.54 1.20
C ASN A 64 5.65 -13.84 1.58
N PRO A 65 4.52 -14.19 0.92
CA PRO A 65 3.23 -13.57 1.16
C PRO A 65 2.74 -13.65 2.61
N LYS A 66 3.07 -14.73 3.33
CA LYS A 66 2.62 -14.93 4.71
C LYS A 66 3.32 -13.98 5.68
N ALA A 67 4.64 -13.80 5.53
CA ALA A 67 5.41 -12.88 6.37
C ALA A 67 4.94 -11.43 6.18
N VAL A 68 4.69 -11.04 4.93
CA VAL A 68 4.25 -9.69 4.60
C VAL A 68 2.81 -9.43 5.03
N THR A 69 1.91 -10.38 4.85
CA THR A 69 0.53 -10.27 5.36
C THR A 69 0.54 -10.01 6.87
N ASN A 70 1.30 -10.82 7.63
CA ASN A 70 1.43 -10.63 9.08
C ASN A 70 2.00 -9.25 9.45
N TYR A 71 2.95 -8.74 8.67
CA TYR A 71 3.56 -7.44 8.91
C TYR A 71 2.57 -6.30 8.70
N VAL A 72 1.80 -6.31 7.61
CA VAL A 72 0.85 -5.22 7.31
C VAL A 72 -0.41 -5.32 8.17
N THR A 73 -0.86 -6.53 8.52
CA THR A 73 -2.02 -6.70 9.41
C THR A 73 -1.68 -6.54 10.90
N LYS A 74 -0.42 -6.31 11.28
CA LYS A 74 -0.02 -6.21 12.71
C LYS A 74 -0.73 -5.09 13.49
N PHE A 75 -1.33 -4.15 12.76
CA PHE A 75 -2.07 -3.01 13.31
C PHE A 75 -3.59 -3.14 13.18
N VAL A 76 -4.09 -4.21 12.57
CA VAL A 76 -5.52 -4.52 12.64
C VAL A 76 -5.88 -4.69 14.12
N ASP A 77 -6.98 -4.06 14.54
CA ASP A 77 -7.43 -3.93 15.93
C ASP A 77 -6.50 -3.10 16.86
N ARG A 78 -5.58 -2.30 16.30
CA ARG A 78 -4.75 -1.35 17.06
C ARG A 78 -4.94 0.09 16.60
N ASP A 79 -6.10 0.68 16.87
CA ASP A 79 -6.43 2.11 16.65
C ASP A 79 -5.87 2.70 15.33
N CYS A 80 -5.95 1.92 14.25
CA CYS A 80 -5.47 2.27 12.92
C CYS A 80 -6.62 2.18 11.93
N ASP A 81 -6.68 3.15 11.01
CA ASP A 81 -7.64 3.16 9.92
C ASP A 81 -7.12 2.25 8.80
N TYR A 82 -7.92 1.27 8.36
CA TYR A 82 -7.57 0.36 7.26
C TYR A 82 -8.72 0.26 6.24
N ASP A 83 -8.37 -0.03 4.99
CA ASP A 83 -9.33 -0.16 3.90
C ASP A 83 -8.85 -1.19 2.85
N ILE A 84 -9.81 -1.82 2.16
CA ILE A 84 -9.56 -2.89 1.19
C ILE A 84 -10.37 -2.61 -0.07
N PHE A 85 -9.68 -2.50 -1.20
CA PHE A 85 -10.30 -2.22 -2.49
C PHE A 85 -10.06 -3.35 -3.48
N PHE A 86 -11.08 -3.60 -4.29
CA PHE A 86 -11.07 -4.53 -5.42
C PHE A 86 -11.28 -3.71 -6.70
N SER A 87 -10.55 -4.04 -7.77
CA SER A 87 -10.80 -3.44 -9.10
C SER A 87 -11.99 -4.08 -9.82
#